data_AF-A0A0V7ZDE5-F1
#
_entry.id   AF-A0A0V7ZDE5-F1
#
_cell.length_a   1.000
_cell.length_b   1.000
_cell.length_c   1.000
_cell.angle_alpha   90.00
_cell.angle_beta   90.00
_cell.angle_gamma   90.00
#
_symmetry.space_group_name_H-M   'P 1'
#
loop_
_entity.id
_entity.type
_entity.pdbx_description
1 polymer ?
#
loop_
_entity_poly.entity_id
_entity_poly.type
_entity_poly.pdbx_seq_one_letter_code
_entity_poly.pdbx_strand_id
1 'polypeptide(L)'
;MTPNNSPESIKPLSVGNVVTAGIQLYRSHLKSYFLLALIGNLWAFLPFIFIVPAVSLLIFGATNGNNVVVASLVVMAIGTVIYFYSLGKAAINTGTISRLAFQELINQPETVSTARSQLQPKLWVFVRLTLLMILIFLGIFIPSFILLVIPLLNLLVIIPIFAGWLWCFARLMISYIVLAVEDTNSSRACISRSWDLTKESVWRIALVLVVALLVTAPLQIIVQFVNQTIQEGYMLPAIEAARTGSTNSIGLVAFFYLLNLALSFILSSIISPFWQAVQAVIYYDLRNRREGLGLNLRS
;
A
#
# COMPACT_ATOMS: atom_id res chain seq x y z
N MET A 1 25.67 -9.63 44.82
CA MET A 1 25.55 -8.64 43.74
C MET A 1 24.20 -8.84 43.08
N THR A 2 23.21 -8.06 43.49
CA THR A 2 21.87 -8.07 42.88
C THR A 2 21.91 -7.22 41.61
N PRO A 3 21.46 -7.71 40.44
CA PRO A 3 21.36 -6.87 39.26
C PRO A 3 20.24 -5.85 39.48
N ASN A 4 20.64 -4.58 39.52
CA ASN A 4 19.76 -3.43 39.54
C ASN A 4 19.07 -3.29 38.16
N ASN A 5 17.95 -3.97 37.98
CA ASN A 5 17.05 -3.71 36.85
C ASN A 5 16.18 -2.50 37.21
N SER A 6 16.75 -1.32 37.10
CA SER A 6 15.99 -0.08 37.04
C SER A 6 15.07 -0.16 35.80
N PRO A 7 13.76 0.09 35.92
CA PRO A 7 12.86 0.02 34.77
C PRO A 7 13.22 1.15 33.80
N GLU A 8 13.71 0.80 32.60
CA GLU A 8 13.86 1.78 31.52
C GLU A 8 12.54 2.53 31.34
N SER A 9 12.57 3.81 31.70
CA SER A 9 11.49 4.74 31.44
C SER A 9 11.11 4.65 29.97
N ILE A 10 9.81 4.58 29.67
CA ILE A 10 9.24 4.56 28.33
C ILE A 10 9.61 5.87 27.62
N LYS A 11 10.84 5.94 27.10
CA LYS A 11 11.33 7.09 26.37
C LYS A 11 10.61 7.08 25.04
N PRO A 12 9.98 8.20 24.64
CA PRO A 12 9.27 8.27 23.37
C PRO A 12 10.19 7.81 22.25
N LEU A 13 9.77 6.81 21.45
CA LEU A 13 10.60 6.28 20.37
C LEU A 13 11.02 7.45 19.46
N SER A 14 12.32 7.64 19.25
CA SER A 14 12.79 8.64 18.30
C SER A 14 12.31 8.27 16.89
N VAL A 15 12.25 9.25 15.99
CA VAL A 15 11.85 9.00 14.58
C VAL A 15 12.71 7.88 13.96
N GLY A 16 14.02 7.91 14.20
CA GLY A 16 14.94 6.88 13.74
C GLY A 16 14.68 5.51 14.39
N ASN A 17 14.41 5.47 15.68
CA ASN A 17 14.14 4.21 16.39
C ASN A 17 12.90 3.50 15.84
N VAL A 18 11.87 4.24 15.43
CA VAL A 18 10.65 3.67 14.82
C VAL A 18 10.97 2.96 13.51
N VAL A 19 11.75 3.60 12.63
CA VAL A 19 12.13 2.99 11.34
C VAL A 19 13.07 1.80 11.55
N THR A 20 14.05 1.92 12.44
CA THR A 20 14.95 0.81 12.79
C THR A 20 14.21 -0.39 13.36
N ALA A 21 13.24 -0.16 14.26
CA ALA A 21 12.38 -1.21 14.77
C ALA A 21 11.55 -1.87 13.66
N GLY A 22 11.00 -1.07 12.74
CA GLY A 22 10.30 -1.59 11.56
C GLY A 22 11.19 -2.48 10.68
N ILE A 23 12.45 -2.10 10.46
CA ILE A 23 13.43 -2.92 9.73
C ILE A 23 13.75 -4.21 10.49
N GLN A 24 13.98 -4.14 11.80
CA GLN A 24 14.28 -5.31 12.63
C GLN A 24 13.13 -6.32 12.61
N LEU A 25 11.90 -5.83 12.74
CA LEU A 25 10.68 -6.65 12.73
C LEU A 25 10.43 -7.30 11.36
N TYR A 26 10.67 -6.56 10.28
CA TYR A 26 10.60 -7.14 8.94
C TYR A 26 11.67 -8.22 8.75
N ARG A 27 12.90 -7.97 9.20
CA ARG A 27 14.02 -8.93 9.05
C ARG A 27 13.82 -10.20 9.88
N SER A 28 13.25 -10.12 11.07
CA SER A 28 13.02 -11.30 11.92
C SER A 28 11.98 -12.26 11.31
N HIS A 29 11.01 -11.74 10.54
CA HIS A 29 9.92 -12.51 9.95
C HIS A 29 9.88 -12.45 8.41
N LEU A 30 11.06 -12.27 7.78
CA LEU A 30 11.19 -11.96 6.35
C LEU A 30 10.38 -12.93 5.47
N LYS A 31 10.54 -14.24 5.66
CA LYS A 31 9.85 -15.26 4.85
C LYS A 31 8.33 -15.16 4.95
N SER A 32 7.80 -15.05 6.17
CA SER A 32 6.35 -15.01 6.40
C SER A 32 5.73 -13.73 5.86
N TYR A 33 6.37 -12.58 6.11
CA TYR A 33 5.90 -11.28 5.64
C TYR A 33 6.01 -11.14 4.12
N PHE A 34 7.11 -11.62 3.54
CA PHE A 34 7.29 -11.65 2.08
C PHE A 34 6.24 -12.52 1.39
N LEU A 35 5.97 -13.74 1.88
CA LEU A 35 4.93 -14.60 1.30
C LEU A 35 3.53 -13.99 1.42
N LEU A 36 3.22 -13.37 2.55
CA LEU A 36 1.95 -12.66 2.74
C LEU A 36 1.81 -11.47 1.79
N ALA A 37 2.88 -10.71 1.59
CA ALA A 37 2.92 -9.61 0.63
C ALA A 37 2.82 -10.09 -0.81
N LEU A 38 3.45 -11.21 -1.16
CA LEU A 38 3.34 -11.84 -2.48
C LEU A 38 1.88 -12.23 -2.76
N ILE A 39 1.21 -12.88 -1.80
CA ILE A 39 -0.22 -13.22 -1.93
C ILE A 39 -1.08 -11.94 -1.99
N GLY A 40 -0.78 -10.93 -1.19
CA GLY A 40 -1.47 -9.63 -1.21
C GLY A 40 -1.35 -8.93 -2.55
N ASN A 41 -0.15 -8.91 -3.13
CA ASN A 41 0.10 -8.37 -4.45
C ASN A 41 -0.58 -9.23 -5.52
N LEU A 42 -0.59 -10.57 -5.42
CA LEU A 42 -1.29 -11.41 -6.40
C LEU A 42 -2.77 -11.05 -6.49
N TRP A 43 -3.41 -10.82 -5.33
CA TRP A 43 -4.76 -10.27 -5.33
C TRP A 43 -4.76 -8.92 -6.04
N ALA A 44 -3.99 -7.93 -5.58
CA ALA A 44 -3.99 -6.57 -6.16
C ALA A 44 -3.74 -6.54 -7.69
N PHE A 45 -2.94 -7.46 -8.23
CA PHE A 45 -2.63 -7.56 -9.65
C PHE A 45 -3.68 -8.35 -10.47
N LEU A 46 -4.44 -9.25 -9.84
CA LEU A 46 -5.45 -10.09 -10.50
C LEU A 46 -6.40 -9.30 -11.43
N PRO A 47 -6.92 -8.12 -11.05
CA PRO A 47 -7.88 -7.41 -11.89
C PRO A 47 -7.25 -6.84 -13.17
N PHE A 48 -5.95 -6.54 -13.18
CA PHE A 48 -5.28 -6.01 -14.37
C PHE A 48 -5.26 -7.03 -15.51
N ILE A 49 -5.27 -8.34 -15.18
CA ILE A 49 -5.38 -9.42 -16.17
C ILE A 49 -6.71 -9.34 -16.95
N PHE A 50 -7.78 -8.85 -16.32
CA PHE A 50 -9.10 -8.74 -16.96
C PHE A 50 -9.33 -7.34 -17.54
N ILE A 51 -8.99 -6.29 -16.78
CA ILE A 51 -9.29 -4.91 -17.15
C ILE A 51 -8.45 -4.47 -18.36
N VAL A 52 -7.14 -4.78 -18.39
CA VAL A 52 -6.26 -4.31 -19.47
C VAL A 52 -6.70 -4.87 -20.84
N PRO A 53 -6.94 -6.18 -21.01
CA PRO A 53 -7.46 -6.70 -22.28
C PRO A 53 -8.85 -6.17 -22.61
N ALA A 54 -9.74 -6.03 -21.62
CA ALA A 54 -11.09 -5.53 -21.85
C ALA A 54 -11.11 -4.08 -22.33
N VAL A 55 -10.25 -3.23 -21.78
CA VAL A 55 -10.07 -1.85 -22.24
C VAL A 55 -9.50 -1.81 -23.66
N SER A 56 -8.49 -2.65 -23.96
CA SER A 56 -7.92 -2.74 -25.30
C SER A 56 -8.95 -3.18 -26.34
N LEU A 57 -9.78 -4.18 -26.02
CA LEU A 57 -10.88 -4.65 -26.88
C LEU A 57 -11.98 -3.59 -27.03
N LEU A 58 -12.27 -2.82 -25.97
CA LEU A 58 -13.25 -1.74 -26.04
C LEU A 58 -12.79 -0.64 -27.01
N ILE A 59 -11.51 -0.24 -26.93
CA ILE A 59 -10.92 0.75 -27.85
C ILE A 59 -10.95 0.20 -29.28
N PHE A 60 -10.57 -1.06 -29.50
CA PHE A 60 -10.59 -1.70 -30.81
C PHE A 60 -12.01 -1.85 -31.39
N GLY A 61 -13.00 -2.21 -30.56
CA GLY A 61 -14.40 -2.32 -30.96
C GLY A 61 -15.01 -0.96 -31.30
N ALA A 62 -14.65 0.08 -30.54
CA ALA A 62 -15.08 1.44 -30.82
C ALA A 62 -14.57 1.96 -32.18
N THR A 63 -13.42 1.46 -32.65
CA THR A 63 -12.85 1.84 -33.96
C THR A 63 -13.29 0.95 -35.12
N ASN A 64 -13.66 -0.32 -34.90
CA ASN A 64 -13.93 -1.30 -35.96
C ASN A 64 -15.39 -1.81 -36.04
N GLY A 65 -16.29 -1.40 -35.14
CA GLY A 65 -17.71 -1.76 -35.17
C GLY A 65 -18.25 -2.42 -33.88
N ASN A 66 -19.57 -2.31 -33.69
CA ASN A 66 -20.23 -2.35 -32.37
C ASN A 66 -20.23 -3.72 -31.65
N ASN A 67 -20.05 -4.84 -32.37
CA ASN A 67 -20.26 -6.18 -31.80
C ASN A 67 -19.28 -6.55 -30.67
N VAL A 68 -18.07 -5.96 -30.68
CA VAL A 68 -17.05 -6.19 -29.65
C VAL A 68 -17.22 -5.25 -28.45
N VAL A 69 -17.92 -4.13 -28.62
CA VAL A 69 -18.12 -3.11 -27.57
C VAL A 69 -18.97 -3.67 -26.44
N VAL A 70 -20.12 -4.29 -26.76
CA VAL A 70 -21.02 -4.86 -25.74
C VAL A 70 -20.32 -5.97 -24.96
N ALA A 71 -19.60 -6.87 -25.64
CA ALA A 71 -18.82 -7.92 -24.99
C ALA A 71 -17.74 -7.33 -24.06
N SER A 72 -17.03 -6.28 -24.50
CA SER A 72 -15.99 -5.62 -23.69
C SER A 72 -16.57 -4.96 -22.44
N LEU A 73 -17.75 -4.33 -22.54
CA LEU A 73 -18.44 -3.73 -21.39
C LEU A 73 -18.86 -4.79 -20.36
N VAL A 74 -19.34 -5.95 -20.81
CA VAL A 74 -19.69 -7.06 -19.89
C VAL A 74 -18.45 -7.59 -19.18
N VAL A 75 -17.34 -7.80 -19.90
CA VAL A 75 -16.06 -8.23 -19.31
C VAL A 75 -15.55 -7.19 -18.31
N MET A 76 -15.65 -5.90 -18.61
CA MET A 76 -15.28 -4.82 -17.68
C MET A 76 -16.14 -4.79 -16.42
N ALA A 77 -17.45 -5.01 -16.54
CA ALA A 77 -18.34 -5.05 -15.39
C ALA A 77 -17.99 -6.22 -14.46
N ILE A 78 -17.75 -7.41 -15.01
CA ILE A 78 -17.28 -8.58 -14.26
C ILE A 78 -15.90 -8.30 -13.62
N GLY A 79 -14.97 -7.75 -14.40
CA GLY A 79 -13.64 -7.37 -13.94
C GLY A 79 -13.67 -6.37 -12.78
N THR A 80 -14.65 -5.47 -12.77
CA THR A 80 -14.86 -4.48 -11.70
C THR A 80 -15.35 -5.14 -10.41
N VAL A 81 -16.24 -6.13 -10.47
CA VAL A 81 -16.66 -6.90 -9.30
C VAL A 81 -15.48 -7.68 -8.72
N ILE A 82 -14.69 -8.33 -9.59
CA ILE A 82 -13.46 -9.04 -9.21
C ILE A 82 -12.45 -8.06 -8.58
N TYR A 83 -12.35 -6.85 -9.12
CA TYR A 83 -11.47 -5.78 -8.61
C TYR A 83 -11.79 -5.44 -7.15
N PHE A 84 -13.05 -5.19 -6.81
CA PHE A 84 -13.44 -4.87 -5.44
C PHE A 84 -13.21 -6.02 -4.47
N TYR A 85 -13.52 -7.25 -4.88
CA TYR A 85 -13.24 -8.44 -4.05
C TYR A 85 -11.74 -8.61 -3.80
N SER A 86 -10.93 -8.48 -4.86
CA SER A 86 -9.48 -8.54 -4.81
C SER A 86 -8.89 -7.47 -3.88
N LEU A 87 -9.35 -6.23 -3.99
CA LEU A 87 -8.96 -5.12 -3.12
C LEU A 87 -9.14 -5.46 -1.65
N GLY A 88 -10.28 -6.07 -1.30
CA GLY A 88 -10.54 -6.55 0.06
C GLY A 88 -9.54 -7.60 0.53
N LYS A 89 -9.19 -8.56 -0.32
CA LYS A 89 -8.20 -9.60 0.00
C LYS A 89 -6.79 -9.03 0.16
N ALA A 90 -6.39 -8.09 -0.70
CA ALA A 90 -5.12 -7.37 -0.57
C ALA A 90 -5.07 -6.52 0.73
N ALA A 91 -6.18 -5.86 1.07
CA ALA A 91 -6.31 -5.08 2.29
C ALA A 91 -6.27 -5.95 3.56
N ILE A 92 -6.91 -7.12 3.56
CA ILE A 92 -6.79 -8.10 4.66
C ILE A 92 -5.34 -8.53 4.83
N ASN A 93 -4.60 -8.80 3.75
CA ASN A 93 -3.18 -9.19 3.87
C ASN A 93 -2.33 -8.06 4.47
N THR A 94 -2.59 -6.81 4.08
CA THR A 94 -1.96 -5.63 4.68
C THR A 94 -2.26 -5.51 6.17
N GLY A 95 -3.53 -5.68 6.54
CA GLY A 95 -3.96 -5.71 7.94
C GLY A 95 -3.36 -6.88 8.72
N THR A 96 -3.22 -8.06 8.09
CA THR A 96 -2.63 -9.26 8.69
C THR A 96 -1.17 -9.02 9.05
N ILE A 97 -0.35 -8.51 8.13
CA ILE A 97 1.07 -8.25 8.42
C ILE A 97 1.21 -7.19 9.52
N SER A 98 0.42 -6.11 9.43
CA SER A 98 0.43 -5.05 10.45
C SER A 98 0.01 -5.56 11.84
N ARG A 99 -0.99 -6.47 11.89
CA ARG A 99 -1.45 -7.11 13.12
C ARG A 99 -0.39 -8.04 13.70
N LEU A 100 0.19 -8.91 12.89
CA LEU A 100 1.28 -9.82 13.32
C LEU A 100 2.45 -9.02 13.88
N ALA A 101 2.84 -7.95 13.18
CA ALA A 101 3.88 -7.03 13.60
C ALA A 101 3.55 -6.35 14.95
N PHE A 102 2.31 -5.90 15.14
CA PHE A 102 1.87 -5.30 16.40
C PHE A 102 1.84 -6.31 17.55
N GLN A 103 1.33 -7.51 17.30
CA GLN A 103 1.26 -8.60 18.27
C GLN A 103 2.64 -9.02 18.77
N GLU A 104 3.64 -9.03 17.88
CA GLU A 104 5.04 -9.23 18.26
C GLU A 104 5.54 -8.14 19.22
N LEU A 105 5.21 -6.87 18.96
CA LEU A 105 5.64 -5.73 19.80
C LEU A 105 5.02 -5.74 21.21
N ILE A 106 3.85 -6.38 21.38
CA ILE A 106 3.21 -6.56 22.69
C ILE A 106 3.54 -7.92 23.33
N ASN A 107 4.50 -8.67 22.78
CA ASN A 107 4.93 -10.00 23.23
C ASN A 107 3.79 -11.05 23.26
N GLN A 108 2.82 -10.94 22.34
CA GLN A 108 1.73 -11.90 22.17
C GLN A 108 1.71 -12.44 20.74
N PRO A 109 2.75 -13.18 20.30
CA PRO A 109 2.90 -13.59 18.90
C PRO A 109 1.69 -14.39 18.43
N GLU A 110 1.07 -13.92 17.35
CA GLU A 110 -0.09 -14.57 16.72
C GLU A 110 0.35 -15.31 15.46
N THR A 111 -0.28 -16.45 15.16
CA THR A 111 0.00 -17.16 13.90
C THR A 111 -0.72 -16.54 12.73
N VAL A 112 -0.16 -16.70 11.51
CA VAL A 112 -0.78 -16.22 10.27
C VAL A 112 -2.19 -16.78 10.07
N SER A 113 -2.42 -18.04 10.45
CA SER A 113 -3.72 -18.70 10.32
C SER A 113 -4.78 -18.06 11.21
N THR A 114 -4.43 -17.83 12.48
CA THR A 114 -5.31 -17.17 13.46
C THR A 114 -5.64 -15.74 13.04
N ALA A 115 -4.63 -14.97 12.62
CA ALA A 115 -4.86 -13.60 12.16
C ALA A 115 -5.79 -13.57 10.94
N ARG A 116 -5.62 -14.50 9.98
CA ARG A 116 -6.51 -14.58 8.81
C ARG A 116 -7.92 -15.02 9.17
N SER A 117 -8.12 -15.99 10.05
CA SER A 117 -9.46 -16.45 10.42
C SER A 117 -10.27 -15.35 11.11
N GLN A 118 -9.61 -14.47 11.89
CA GLN A 118 -10.25 -13.33 12.53
C GLN A 118 -10.56 -12.18 11.54
N LEU A 119 -9.71 -11.97 10.53
CA LEU A 119 -9.86 -10.86 9.59
C LEU A 119 -10.74 -11.18 8.38
N GLN A 120 -10.83 -12.44 7.95
CA GLN A 120 -11.64 -12.84 6.79
C GLN A 120 -13.13 -12.47 6.88
N PRO A 121 -13.82 -12.64 8.03
CA PRO A 121 -15.21 -12.20 8.18
C PRO A 121 -15.39 -10.69 7.97
N LYS A 122 -14.34 -9.90 8.23
CA LYS A 122 -14.35 -8.43 8.07
C LYS A 122 -14.04 -7.97 6.63
N LEU A 123 -14.01 -8.86 5.63
CA LEU A 123 -13.67 -8.54 4.23
C LEU A 123 -14.38 -7.30 3.69
N TRP A 124 -15.71 -7.24 3.82
CA TRP A 124 -16.49 -6.12 3.31
C TRP A 124 -16.28 -4.82 4.09
N VAL A 125 -15.83 -4.89 5.34
CA VAL A 125 -15.41 -3.71 6.12
C VAL A 125 -14.07 -3.18 5.59
N PHE A 126 -13.13 -4.08 5.26
CA PHE A 126 -11.88 -3.73 4.60
C PHE A 126 -12.12 -3.11 3.22
N VAL A 127 -12.98 -3.70 2.38
CA VAL A 127 -13.34 -3.14 1.06
C VAL A 127 -13.90 -1.72 1.21
N ARG A 128 -14.85 -1.52 2.12
CA ARG A 128 -15.43 -0.19 2.37
C ARG A 128 -14.41 0.80 2.90
N LEU A 129 -13.50 0.36 3.78
CA LEU A 129 -12.42 1.20 4.29
C LEU A 129 -11.47 1.63 3.16
N THR A 130 -11.06 0.69 2.31
CA THR A 130 -10.19 0.98 1.17
C THR A 130 -10.88 1.92 0.17
N LEU A 131 -12.16 1.69 -0.15
CA LEU A 131 -12.93 2.57 -1.03
C LEU A 131 -13.03 4.00 -0.47
N LEU A 132 -13.32 4.15 0.83
CA LEU A 132 -13.38 5.45 1.47
C LEU A 132 -12.02 6.17 1.43
N MET A 133 -10.92 5.44 1.66
CA MET A 133 -9.58 6.03 1.55
C MET A 133 -9.26 6.42 0.11
N ILE A 134 -9.59 5.60 -0.88
CA ILE A 134 -9.43 5.96 -2.31
C ILE A 134 -10.21 7.24 -2.62
N LEU A 135 -11.46 7.36 -2.16
CA LEU A 135 -12.28 8.54 -2.39
C LEU A 135 -11.68 9.81 -1.76
N ILE A 136 -11.17 9.71 -0.53
CA ILE A 136 -10.49 10.82 0.16
C ILE A 136 -9.23 11.23 -0.60
N PHE A 137 -8.37 10.27 -0.97
CA PHE A 137 -7.15 10.57 -1.72
C PHE A 137 -7.44 11.12 -3.12
N LEU A 138 -8.50 10.64 -3.79
CA LEU A 138 -8.94 11.17 -5.07
C LEU A 138 -9.43 12.62 -4.95
N GLY A 139 -10.19 12.93 -3.89
CA GLY A 139 -10.65 14.29 -3.59
C GLY A 139 -9.52 15.29 -3.33
N ILE A 140 -8.37 14.81 -2.86
CA ILE A 140 -7.15 15.62 -2.67
C ILE A 140 -6.31 15.67 -3.96
N PHE A 141 -6.28 14.56 -4.70
CA PHE A 141 -5.50 14.41 -5.93
C PHE A 141 -5.97 15.32 -7.05
N ILE A 142 -7.26 15.35 -7.33
CA ILE A 142 -7.82 16.16 -8.43
C ILE A 142 -7.42 17.65 -8.30
N PRO A 143 -7.69 18.35 -7.18
CA PRO A 143 -7.28 19.75 -7.06
C PRO A 143 -5.76 19.93 -7.04
N SER A 144 -5.01 19.01 -6.40
CA SER A 144 -3.54 19.06 -6.42
C SER A 144 -2.99 18.97 -7.85
N PHE A 145 -3.56 18.08 -8.67
CA PHE A 145 -3.17 17.89 -10.06
C PHE A 145 -3.50 19.12 -10.90
N ILE A 146 -4.70 19.69 -10.76
CA ILE A 146 -5.10 20.92 -11.45
C ILE A 146 -4.12 22.07 -11.15
N LEU A 147 -3.71 22.22 -9.88
CA LEU A 147 -2.73 23.25 -9.48
C LEU A 147 -1.35 23.02 -10.11
N LEU A 148 -0.92 21.76 -10.27
CA LEU A 148 0.37 21.39 -10.84
C LEU A 148 0.42 21.45 -12.38
N VAL A 149 -0.72 21.52 -13.05
CA VAL A 149 -0.78 21.70 -14.51
C VAL A 149 -0.46 23.15 -14.89
N ILE A 150 -0.58 24.10 -13.97
CA ILE A 150 -0.30 25.52 -14.21
C ILE A 150 1.20 25.77 -14.09
N PRO A 151 1.96 25.94 -15.20
CA PRO A 151 3.43 25.87 -15.16
C PRO A 151 4.07 26.96 -14.29
N LEU A 152 3.43 28.14 -14.23
CA LEU A 152 3.90 29.28 -13.46
C LEU A 152 3.81 29.09 -11.93
N LEU A 153 2.98 28.16 -11.45
CA LEU A 153 2.74 27.92 -10.02
C LEU A 153 3.55 26.74 -9.45
N ASN A 154 4.12 25.89 -10.31
CA ASN A 154 4.65 24.58 -9.91
C ASN A 154 5.72 24.63 -8.81
N LEU A 155 6.69 25.54 -8.91
CA LEU A 155 7.75 25.64 -7.89
C LEU A 155 7.23 26.16 -6.53
N LEU A 156 6.18 26.98 -6.53
CA LEU A 156 5.60 27.55 -5.31
C LEU A 156 4.66 26.56 -4.61
N VAL A 157 3.87 25.80 -5.38
CA VAL A 157 2.82 24.93 -4.82
C VAL A 157 3.29 23.50 -4.54
N ILE A 158 4.42 23.05 -5.11
CA ILE A 158 4.86 21.66 -4.95
C ILE A 158 5.16 21.28 -3.50
N ILE A 159 5.85 22.16 -2.76
CA ILE A 159 6.19 21.93 -1.35
C ILE A 159 4.93 21.85 -0.48
N PRO A 160 3.99 22.82 -0.51
CA PRO A 160 2.79 22.75 0.31
C PRO A 160 1.86 21.60 -0.11
N ILE A 161 1.77 21.26 -1.41
CA ILE A 161 1.02 20.08 -1.86
C ILE A 161 1.64 18.82 -1.26
N PHE A 162 2.96 18.65 -1.39
CA PHE A 162 3.67 17.50 -0.83
C PHE A 162 3.49 17.39 0.69
N ALA A 163 3.61 18.51 1.41
CA ALA A 163 3.37 18.55 2.85
C ALA A 163 1.92 18.19 3.22
N GLY A 164 0.93 18.66 2.45
CA GLY A 164 -0.48 18.32 2.62
C GLY A 164 -0.76 16.83 2.39
N TRP A 165 -0.15 16.24 1.36
CA TRP A 165 -0.20 14.80 1.10
C TRP A 165 0.39 13.99 2.24
N LEU A 166 1.58 14.38 2.71
CA LEU A 166 2.26 13.72 3.82
C LEU A 166 1.46 13.82 5.12
N TRP A 167 0.89 14.99 5.41
CA TRP A 167 0.02 15.23 6.57
C TRP A 167 -1.23 14.36 6.52
N CYS A 168 -1.89 14.28 5.36
CA CYS A 168 -3.09 13.45 5.19
C CYS A 168 -2.75 11.96 5.34
N PHE A 169 -1.70 11.51 4.68
CA PHE A 169 -1.24 10.12 4.75
C PHE A 169 -0.87 9.72 6.19
N ALA A 170 -0.14 10.58 6.91
CA ALA A 170 0.22 10.37 8.32
C ALA A 170 -1.01 10.14 9.22
N ARG A 171 -2.14 10.80 8.93
CA ARG A 171 -3.38 10.64 9.69
C ARG A 171 -4.18 9.40 9.32
N LEU A 172 -4.13 8.96 8.06
CA LEU A 172 -4.97 7.88 7.55
C LEU A 172 -4.29 6.51 7.55
N MET A 173 -2.96 6.45 7.53
CA MET A 173 -2.19 5.21 7.45
C MET A 173 -2.54 4.18 8.54
N ILE A 174 -2.99 4.63 9.71
CA ILE A 174 -3.26 3.76 10.87
C ILE A 174 -4.65 3.08 10.76
N SER A 175 -5.51 3.53 9.85
CA SER A 175 -6.87 3.02 9.73
C SER A 175 -6.94 1.51 9.47
N TYR A 176 -6.00 0.95 8.70
CA TYR A 176 -5.95 -0.49 8.42
C TYR A 176 -5.57 -1.31 9.65
N ILE A 177 -4.60 -0.86 10.45
CA ILE A 177 -4.19 -1.58 11.66
C ILE A 177 -5.25 -1.46 12.76
N VAL A 178 -5.95 -0.33 12.85
CA VAL A 178 -7.11 -0.18 13.74
C VAL A 178 -8.18 -1.22 13.41
N LEU A 179 -8.56 -1.38 12.14
CA LEU A 179 -9.53 -2.41 11.74
C LEU A 179 -9.01 -3.83 11.99
N ALA A 180 -7.71 -4.04 11.85
CA ALA A 180 -7.10 -5.34 12.01
C ALA A 180 -6.95 -5.76 13.48
N VAL A 181 -6.64 -4.82 14.37
CA VAL A 181 -6.33 -5.08 15.78
C VAL A 181 -7.54 -4.85 16.68
N GLU A 182 -8.31 -3.78 16.45
CA GLU A 182 -9.46 -3.44 17.28
C GLU A 182 -10.73 -4.19 16.82
N ASP A 183 -11.65 -4.44 17.75
CA ASP A 183 -12.94 -5.10 17.51
C ASP A 183 -13.98 -4.17 16.86
N THR A 184 -13.52 -3.31 15.95
CA THR A 184 -14.36 -2.36 15.23
C THR A 184 -14.87 -3.00 13.93
N ASN A 185 -16.19 -2.93 13.69
CA ASN A 185 -16.82 -3.39 12.44
C ASN A 185 -17.23 -2.24 11.49
N SER A 186 -16.90 -1.00 11.83
CA SER A 186 -17.25 0.19 11.06
C SER A 186 -16.03 0.86 10.44
N SER A 187 -15.99 0.95 9.11
CA SER A 187 -14.89 1.57 8.37
C SER A 187 -14.70 3.05 8.71
N ARG A 188 -15.79 3.79 8.95
CA ARG A 188 -15.74 5.22 9.34
C ARG A 188 -15.19 5.40 10.74
N ALA A 189 -15.55 4.50 11.66
CA ALA A 189 -15.00 4.51 13.01
C ALA A 189 -13.49 4.28 12.99
N CYS A 190 -12.98 3.40 12.13
CA CYS A 190 -11.52 3.21 11.97
C CYS A 190 -10.81 4.50 11.50
N ILE A 191 -11.40 5.26 10.57
CA ILE A 191 -10.83 6.53 10.11
C ILE A 191 -10.86 7.59 11.23
N SER A 192 -12.00 7.73 11.92
CA SER A 192 -12.12 8.65 13.06
C SER A 192 -11.10 8.32 14.14
N ARG A 193 -10.99 7.03 14.48
CA ARG A 193 -10.03 6.52 15.45
C ARG A 193 -8.59 6.78 15.04
N SER A 194 -8.26 6.57 13.76
CA SER A 194 -6.95 6.92 13.20
C SER A 194 -6.65 8.41 13.35
N TRP A 195 -7.65 9.26 13.11
CA TRP A 195 -7.54 10.72 13.27
C TRP A 195 -7.31 11.14 14.72
N ASP A 196 -8.04 10.50 15.65
CA ASP A 196 -7.92 10.74 17.07
C ASP A 196 -6.52 10.37 17.54
N LEU A 197 -6.03 9.15 17.24
CA LEU A 197 -4.71 8.66 17.65
C LEU A 197 -3.56 9.51 17.10
N THR A 198 -3.70 10.08 15.90
CA THR A 198 -2.63 10.84 15.24
C THR A 198 -2.62 12.34 15.54
N LYS A 199 -3.71 12.90 16.11
CA LYS A 199 -3.94 14.35 16.28
C LYS A 199 -2.74 15.15 16.81
N GLU A 200 -2.04 14.66 17.83
CA GLU A 200 -0.94 15.40 18.50
C GLU A 200 0.46 15.10 17.95
N SER A 201 0.58 14.08 17.11
CA SER A 201 1.86 13.51 16.68
C SER A 201 2.05 13.50 15.17
N VAL A 202 1.16 14.17 14.41
CA VAL A 202 1.13 14.13 12.93
C VAL A 202 2.49 14.45 12.32
N TRP A 203 3.16 15.51 12.77
CA TRP A 203 4.47 15.90 12.23
C TRP A 203 5.57 14.89 12.55
N ARG A 204 5.52 14.27 13.72
CA ARG A 204 6.46 13.20 14.06
C ARG A 204 6.22 11.95 13.20
N ILE A 205 4.97 11.59 12.95
CA ILE A 205 4.60 10.51 12.03
C ILE A 205 5.04 10.85 10.61
N ALA A 206 4.80 12.07 10.15
CA ALA A 206 5.25 12.58 8.86
C ALA A 206 6.79 12.45 8.69
N LEU A 207 7.57 12.79 9.72
CA LEU A 207 9.02 12.58 9.71
C LEU A 207 9.40 11.10 9.65
N VAL A 208 8.70 10.23 10.38
CA VAL A 208 8.94 8.76 10.28
C VAL A 208 8.66 8.28 8.86
N LEU A 209 7.58 8.76 8.23
CA LEU A 209 7.24 8.45 6.85
C LEU A 209 8.29 8.94 5.86
N VAL A 210 8.85 10.13 6.06
CA VAL A 210 9.96 10.65 5.24
C VAL A 210 11.20 9.78 5.40
N VAL A 211 11.57 9.40 6.61
CA VAL A 211 12.72 8.50 6.83
C VAL A 211 12.46 7.14 6.19
N ALA A 212 11.26 6.58 6.34
CA ALA A 212 10.88 5.31 5.69
C ALA A 212 10.88 5.41 4.16
N LEU A 213 10.45 6.55 3.60
CA LEU A 213 10.54 6.85 2.18
C LEU A 213 12.01 6.86 1.72
N LEU A 214 12.88 7.55 2.45
CA LEU A 214 14.31 7.62 2.12
C LEU A 214 14.99 6.25 2.17
N VAL A 215 14.59 5.37 3.09
CA VAL A 215 15.09 3.99 3.15
C VAL A 215 14.69 3.17 1.91
N THR A 216 13.47 3.37 1.39
CA THR A 216 12.98 2.62 0.22
C THR A 216 13.29 3.30 -1.12
N ALA A 217 13.64 4.59 -1.12
CA ALA A 217 13.84 5.38 -2.33
C ALA A 217 14.93 4.84 -3.27
N PRO A 218 16.14 4.45 -2.82
CA PRO A 218 17.17 3.94 -3.72
C PRO A 218 16.71 2.72 -4.50
N LEU A 219 16.00 1.81 -3.81
CA LEU A 219 15.45 0.60 -4.42
C LEU A 219 14.36 0.94 -5.45
N GLN A 220 13.50 1.91 -5.16
CA GLN A 220 12.50 2.37 -6.13
C GLN A 220 13.13 3.05 -7.34
N ILE A 221 14.12 3.93 -7.14
CA ILE A 221 14.82 4.63 -8.21
C ILE A 221 15.45 3.64 -9.19
N ILE A 222 16.15 2.61 -8.68
CA ILE A 222 16.75 1.56 -9.51
C ILE A 222 15.69 0.89 -10.39
N VAL A 223 14.55 0.51 -9.82
CA VAL A 223 13.50 -0.16 -10.60
C VAL A 223 12.85 0.79 -11.59
N GLN A 224 12.69 2.07 -11.26
CA GLN A 224 12.18 3.04 -12.23
C GLN A 224 13.12 3.19 -13.43
N PHE A 225 14.44 3.27 -13.20
CA PHE A 225 15.41 3.29 -14.29
C PHE A 225 15.36 2.02 -15.14
N VAL A 226 15.26 0.84 -14.53
CA VAL A 226 15.11 -0.43 -15.26
C VAL A 226 13.82 -0.45 -16.07
N ASN A 227 12.70 -0.05 -15.47
CA ASN A 227 11.41 0.02 -16.13
C ASN A 227 11.42 1.01 -17.30
N GLN A 228 12.03 2.19 -17.12
CA GLN A 228 12.16 3.19 -18.17
C GLN A 228 13.02 2.67 -19.32
N THR A 229 14.13 2.00 -19.02
CA THR A 229 15.01 1.37 -20.03
C THR A 229 14.26 0.31 -20.83
N ILE A 230 13.48 -0.55 -20.17
CA ILE A 230 12.65 -1.56 -20.84
C ILE A 230 11.60 -0.91 -21.75
N GLN A 231 10.91 0.11 -21.24
CA GLN A 231 9.82 0.77 -21.95
C GLN A 231 10.34 1.55 -23.17
N GLU A 232 11.30 2.44 -22.98
CA GLU A 232 11.81 3.31 -24.04
C GLU A 232 12.75 2.57 -25.01
N GLY A 233 13.61 1.69 -24.47
CA GLY A 233 14.62 1.00 -25.28
C GLY A 233 14.08 -0.18 -26.09
N TYR A 234 12.99 -0.83 -25.64
CA TYR A 234 12.52 -2.07 -26.24
C TYR A 234 11.02 -2.08 -26.55
N MET A 235 10.19 -1.69 -25.59
CA MET A 235 8.74 -1.79 -25.74
C MET A 235 8.20 -0.79 -26.79
N LEU A 236 8.63 0.48 -26.74
CA LEU A 236 8.21 1.50 -27.71
C LEU A 236 8.60 1.14 -29.17
N PRO A 237 9.86 0.76 -29.48
CA PRO A 237 10.20 0.29 -30.83
C PRO A 237 9.40 -0.93 -31.27
N ALA A 238 9.14 -1.89 -30.36
CA ALA A 238 8.34 -3.07 -30.67
C ALA A 238 6.88 -2.71 -30.99
N ILE A 239 6.29 -1.73 -30.30
CA ILE A 239 4.95 -1.21 -30.60
C ILE A 239 4.91 -0.57 -32.00
N GLU A 240 5.92 0.21 -32.36
CA GLU A 240 5.99 0.85 -33.68
C GLU A 240 6.17 -0.19 -34.81
N ALA A 241 6.99 -1.21 -34.59
CA ALA A 241 7.10 -2.35 -35.51
C ALA A 241 5.80 -3.16 -35.63
N ALA A 242 4.99 -3.23 -34.57
CA ALA A 242 3.68 -3.89 -34.59
C ALA A 242 2.66 -3.11 -35.42
N ARG A 243 2.68 -1.78 -35.29
CA ARG A 243 1.82 -0.89 -36.08
C ARG A 243 2.10 -1.01 -37.59
N THR A 244 3.35 -1.25 -37.98
CA THR A 244 3.77 -1.40 -39.38
C THR A 244 3.56 -2.81 -39.95
N GLY A 245 2.94 -3.73 -39.19
CA GLY A 245 2.47 -5.03 -39.70
C GLY A 245 3.41 -6.22 -39.45
N SER A 246 4.46 -6.08 -38.64
CA SER A 246 5.35 -7.19 -38.30
C SER A 246 4.74 -8.09 -37.22
N THR A 247 4.38 -9.34 -37.54
CA THR A 247 3.77 -10.28 -36.57
C THR A 247 4.68 -10.65 -35.40
N ASN A 248 6.00 -10.71 -35.59
CA ASN A 248 6.96 -11.02 -34.52
C ASN A 248 7.01 -9.95 -33.42
N SER A 249 6.60 -8.73 -33.72
CA SER A 249 6.68 -7.59 -32.79
C SER A 249 5.60 -7.61 -31.71
N ILE A 250 4.42 -8.20 -31.97
CA ILE A 250 3.35 -8.35 -30.97
C ILE A 250 3.81 -9.24 -29.81
N GLY A 251 4.50 -10.34 -30.13
CA GLY A 251 5.08 -11.24 -29.14
C GLY A 251 6.12 -10.54 -28.27
N LEU A 252 6.95 -9.68 -28.86
CA LEU A 252 7.94 -8.89 -28.13
C LEU A 252 7.28 -7.85 -27.20
N VAL A 253 6.24 -7.16 -27.65
CA VAL A 253 5.47 -6.23 -26.80
C VAL A 253 4.89 -6.95 -25.59
N ALA A 254 4.22 -8.09 -25.81
CA ALA A 254 3.65 -8.88 -24.72
C ALA A 254 4.73 -9.36 -23.75
N PHE A 255 5.87 -9.82 -24.25
CA PHE A 255 7.01 -10.25 -23.44
C PHE A 255 7.54 -9.12 -22.54
N PHE A 256 7.85 -7.95 -23.09
CA PHE A 256 8.38 -6.83 -22.32
C PHE A 256 7.37 -6.26 -21.33
N TYR A 257 6.08 -6.25 -21.69
CA TYR A 257 5.01 -5.88 -20.77
C TYR A 257 4.94 -6.83 -19.57
N LEU A 258 4.95 -8.15 -19.79
CA LEU A 258 4.94 -9.15 -18.73
C LEU A 258 6.21 -9.07 -17.86
N LEU A 259 7.37 -8.82 -18.46
CA LEU A 259 8.62 -8.62 -17.74
C LEU A 259 8.54 -7.40 -16.82
N ASN A 260 8.04 -6.26 -17.31
CA ASN A 260 7.86 -5.04 -16.52
C ASN A 260 6.86 -5.25 -15.35
N LEU A 261 5.77 -5.97 -15.62
CA LEU A 261 4.78 -6.34 -14.61
C LEU A 261 5.38 -7.25 -13.53
N ALA A 262 6.15 -8.27 -13.93
CA ALA A 262 6.82 -9.19 -13.01
C ALA A 262 7.84 -8.48 -12.11
N LEU A 263 8.66 -7.58 -12.67
CA LEU A 263 9.62 -6.78 -11.91
C LEU A 263 8.92 -5.88 -10.88
N SER A 264 7.86 -5.18 -11.31
CA SER A 264 7.07 -4.31 -10.43
C SER A 264 6.38 -5.10 -9.31
N PHE A 265 5.89 -6.30 -9.64
CA PHE A 265 5.28 -7.22 -8.68
C PHE A 265 6.26 -7.70 -7.61
N ILE A 266 7.45 -8.14 -8.02
CA ILE A 266 8.50 -8.59 -7.09
C ILE A 266 8.92 -7.44 -6.18
N LEU A 267 9.14 -6.25 -6.74
CA LEU A 267 9.53 -5.07 -5.97
C LEU A 267 8.49 -4.72 -4.91
N SER A 268 7.21 -4.65 -5.30
CA SER A 268 6.11 -4.35 -4.37
C SER A 268 6.05 -5.36 -3.22
N SER A 269 6.39 -6.63 -3.49
CA SER A 269 6.40 -7.69 -2.48
C SER A 269 7.54 -7.56 -1.48
N ILE A 270 8.65 -6.91 -1.87
CA ILE A 270 9.79 -6.62 -1.00
C ILE A 270 9.52 -5.36 -0.14
N ILE A 271 8.88 -4.34 -0.72
CA ILE A 271 8.70 -3.02 -0.09
C ILE A 271 7.47 -2.97 0.83
N SER A 272 6.36 -3.59 0.44
CA SER A 272 5.10 -3.49 1.20
C SER A 272 5.15 -3.99 2.65
N PRO A 273 5.84 -5.10 3.00
CA PRO A 273 5.90 -5.53 4.39
C PRO A 273 6.68 -4.57 5.30
N PHE A 274 7.68 -3.87 4.75
CA PHE A 274 8.40 -2.84 5.50
C PHE A 274 7.45 -1.70 5.92
N TRP A 275 6.60 -1.20 5.01
CA TRP A 275 5.62 -0.17 5.34
C TRP A 275 4.61 -0.63 6.40
N GLN A 276 4.17 -1.89 6.34
CA GLN A 276 3.25 -2.47 7.31
C GLN A 276 3.89 -2.64 8.69
N ALA A 277 5.18 -3.01 8.75
CA ALA A 277 5.95 -3.07 10.00
C ALA A 277 6.12 -1.67 10.62
N VAL A 278 6.50 -0.67 9.83
CA VAL A 278 6.59 0.74 10.30
C VAL A 278 5.25 1.24 10.82
N GLN A 279 4.15 0.94 10.12
CA GLN A 279 2.79 1.27 10.56
C GLN A 279 2.45 0.62 11.91
N ALA A 280 2.85 -0.64 12.13
CA ALA A 280 2.64 -1.34 13.40
C ALA A 280 3.41 -0.70 14.57
N VAL A 281 4.67 -0.32 14.35
CA VAL A 281 5.48 0.36 15.38
C VAL A 281 4.89 1.74 15.72
N ILE A 282 4.44 2.50 14.71
CA ILE A 282 3.78 3.79 14.94
C ILE A 282 2.52 3.61 15.77
N TYR A 283 1.68 2.64 15.41
CA TYR A 283 0.44 2.36 16.14
C TYR A 283 0.72 1.96 17.60
N TYR A 284 1.71 1.09 17.83
CA TYR A 284 2.16 0.72 19.17
C TYR A 284 2.60 1.95 19.99
N ASP A 285 3.46 2.81 19.43
CA ASP A 285 3.93 4.01 20.12
C ASP A 285 2.80 4.99 20.45
N LEU A 286 1.83 5.19 19.53
CA LEU A 286 0.69 6.08 19.79
C LEU A 286 -0.22 5.55 20.87
N ARG A 287 -0.49 4.23 20.83
CA ARG A 287 -1.37 3.59 21.81
C ARG A 287 -0.72 3.53 23.18
N ASN A 288 0.59 3.33 23.25
CA ASN A 288 1.34 3.43 24.51
C ASN A 288 1.28 4.84 25.11
N ARG A 289 1.38 5.89 24.29
CA ARG A 289 1.29 7.29 24.75
C ARG A 289 -0.10 7.71 25.22
N ARG A 290 -1.14 7.30 24.51
CA ARG A 290 -2.51 7.78 24.75
C ARG A 290 -3.29 6.92 25.71
N GLU A 291 -3.04 5.61 25.70
CA GLU A 291 -3.84 4.63 26.42
C GLU A 291 -3.05 3.91 27.50
N GLY A 292 -1.75 4.24 27.65
CA GLY A 292 -0.91 3.66 28.69
C GLY A 292 -0.82 2.14 28.58
N LEU A 293 -0.81 1.56 27.37
CA LEU A 293 -0.76 0.10 27.18
C LEU A 293 0.35 -0.60 28.00
N GLY A 294 1.49 0.06 28.22
CA GLY A 294 2.56 -0.47 29.07
C GLY A 294 2.20 -0.63 30.55
N LEU A 295 1.12 0.01 31.02
CA LEU A 295 0.61 -0.08 32.40
C LEU A 295 -0.34 -1.29 32.58
N ASN A 296 -1.17 -1.60 31.58
CA ASN A 296 -2.15 -2.70 31.65
C ASN A 296 -1.51 -4.09 31.46
N LEU A 297 -0.31 -4.18 30.88
CA LEU A 297 0.42 -5.45 30.74
C LEU A 297 1.28 -5.81 31.97
N ARG A 298 1.32 -4.94 33.00
CA ARG A 298 2.10 -5.11 34.23
C ARG A 298 1.25 -5.38 35.48
N SER A 299 -0.08 -5.32 35.35
CA SER A 299 -1.06 -5.71 36.37
C SER A 299 -1.55 -7.13 36.14
#